data_AF-A0A448Z6Q1-F1
#
_entry.id   AF-A0A448Z6Q1-F1
#
_cell.length_a   1.000
_cell.length_b   1.000
_cell.length_c   1.000
_cell.angle_alpha   90.00
_cell.angle_beta   90.00
_cell.angle_gamma   90.00
#
_symmetry.space_group_name_H-M   'P 1'
#
loop_
_entity.id
_entity.type
_entity.pdbx_description
1 polymer ?
#
loop_
_entity_poly.entity_id
_entity_poly.type
_entity_poly.pdbx_seq_one_letter_code
_entity_poly.pdbx_strand_id
1 'polypeptide(L)'
;MDFDRLRFVSERADGSERTLVVDIPETPGSFRLLYSLIWPRNVTEFSYRYDDQGDAHVLISFQPVVNIDNDFEGIISTIEDNGFTCADVTDSELTKI
;
A
#
# COMPACT_ATOMS: atom_id res chain seq x y z
N MET A 1 2.13 22.53 24.70
CA MET A 1 1.90 21.75 23.47
C MET A 1 0.88 20.70 23.83
N ASP A 2 -0.20 20.62 23.05
CA ASP A 2 -1.26 19.65 23.28
C ASP A 2 -0.87 18.32 22.64
N PHE A 3 -0.94 17.21 23.38
CA PHE A 3 -0.48 15.91 22.88
C PHE A 3 -1.29 15.41 21.68
N ASP A 4 -2.57 15.78 21.60
CA ASP A 4 -3.43 15.47 20.46
C ASP A 4 -2.97 16.15 19.16
N ARG A 5 -2.35 17.33 19.27
CA ARG A 5 -1.79 18.03 18.10
C ARG A 5 -0.49 17.40 17.60
N LEU A 6 0.26 16.69 18.45
CA LEU A 6 1.48 16.02 18.02
C LEU A 6 1.20 14.84 17.09
N ARG A 7 0.09 14.11 17.31
CA ARG A 7 -0.31 13.01 16.42
C ARG A 7 -0.59 13.51 15.01
N PHE A 8 -1.38 14.58 14.89
CA PHE A 8 -1.71 15.19 13.60
C PHE A 8 -0.49 15.71 12.85
N VAL A 9 0.47 16.32 13.55
CA VAL A 9 1.72 16.79 12.94
C VAL A 9 2.59 15.61 12.51
N SER A 10 2.66 14.55 13.31
CA SER A 10 3.42 13.33 12.98
C SER A 10 2.86 12.63 11.74
N GLU A 11 1.55 12.41 11.68
CA GLU A 11 0.86 11.73 10.57
C GLU A 11 1.04 12.49 9.24
N ARG A 12 1.10 13.83 9.29
CA ARG A 12 1.33 14.66 8.09
C ARG A 12 2.79 14.87 7.73
N ALA A 13 3.70 14.76 8.70
CA ALA A 13 5.14 14.89 8.47
C ALA A 13 5.77 13.59 7.96
N ASP A 14 5.10 12.46 8.12
CA ASP A 14 5.57 11.19 7.58
C ASP A 14 5.31 11.09 6.07
N GLY A 15 6.36 11.34 5.28
CA GLY A 15 6.41 11.13 3.83
C GLY A 15 7.25 9.91 3.43
N SER A 16 7.62 9.07 4.39
CA SER A 16 8.44 7.87 4.15
C SER A 16 7.61 6.71 3.60
N GLU A 17 6.31 6.74 3.83
CA GLU A 17 5.36 5.75 3.39
C GLU A 17 4.89 6.01 1.96
N ARG A 18 4.62 4.93 1.23
CA ARG A 18 3.93 4.95 -0.06
C ARG A 18 2.69 4.08 0.03
N THR A 19 1.62 4.51 -0.63
CA THR A 19 0.32 3.84 -0.57
C THR A 19 -0.16 3.47 -1.97
N LEU A 20 -0.57 2.22 -2.12
CA LEU A 20 -1.15 1.66 -3.34
C LEU A 20 -2.58 1.19 -3.08
N VAL A 21 -3.43 1.33 -4.09
CA VAL A 21 -4.63 0.50 -4.24
C VAL A 21 -4.31 -0.61 -5.22
N VAL A 22 -4.58 -1.86 -4.86
CA VAL A 22 -4.29 -3.04 -5.66
C VAL A 22 -5.56 -3.87 -5.84
N ASP A 23 -5.86 -4.20 -7.08
CA ASP A 23 -6.95 -5.09 -7.45
C ASP A 23 -6.43 -6.53 -7.50
N ILE A 24 -7.01 -7.40 -6.67
CA ILE A 24 -6.68 -8.82 -6.60
C ILE A 24 -7.93 -9.67 -6.81
N PRO A 25 -7.85 -10.85 -7.42
CA PRO A 25 -9.01 -11.72 -7.55
C PRO A 25 -9.45 -12.24 -6.18
N GLU A 26 -10.76 -12.32 -5.95
CA GLU A 26 -11.38 -12.78 -4.70
C GLU A 26 -11.29 -14.32 -4.57
N THR A 27 -10.05 -14.83 -4.51
CA THR A 27 -9.74 -16.26 -4.43
C THR A 27 -8.76 -16.58 -3.30
N PRO A 28 -8.85 -17.78 -2.68
CA PRO A 28 -7.91 -18.17 -1.63
C PRO A 28 -6.46 -18.14 -2.14
N GLY A 29 -5.65 -17.27 -1.52
CA GLY A 29 -4.22 -17.15 -1.81
C GLY A 29 -3.82 -15.84 -2.47
N SER A 30 -4.74 -15.09 -3.08
CA SER A 30 -4.43 -13.79 -3.73
C SER A 30 -3.75 -12.81 -2.79
N PHE A 31 -4.28 -12.67 -1.57
CA PHE A 31 -3.69 -11.84 -0.51
C PHE A 31 -2.23 -12.23 -0.23
N ARG A 32 -1.96 -13.53 -0.10
CA ARG A 32 -0.63 -14.03 0.23
C ARG A 32 0.34 -13.78 -0.92
N LEU A 33 -0.11 -13.94 -2.16
CA LEU A 33 0.69 -13.62 -3.35
C LEU A 33 1.06 -12.15 -3.34
N LEU A 34 0.09 -11.24 -3.20
CA LEU A 34 0.33 -9.79 -3.13
C LEU A 34 1.34 -9.43 -2.04
N TYR A 35 1.12 -9.89 -0.80
CA TYR A 35 2.03 -9.60 0.32
C TYR A 35 3.45 -10.13 0.05
N SER A 36 3.57 -11.28 -0.61
CA SER A 36 4.87 -11.88 -0.93
C SER A 36 5.67 -11.06 -1.96
N LEU A 37 5.01 -10.29 -2.83
CA LEU A 37 5.68 -9.38 -3.78
C LEU A 37 6.29 -8.16 -3.08
N ILE A 38 5.69 -7.75 -1.96
CA ILE A 38 6.09 -6.54 -1.22
C ILE A 38 7.14 -6.87 -0.16
N TRP A 39 7.08 -8.08 0.42
CA TRP A 39 8.10 -8.60 1.31
C TRP A 39 9.51 -8.49 0.70
N PRO A 40 10.54 -8.05 1.44
CA PRO A 40 10.62 -7.86 2.90
C PRO A 40 10.38 -6.41 3.38
N ARG A 41 9.69 -5.57 2.59
CA ARG A 41 9.44 -4.16 2.97
C ARG A 41 8.54 -4.08 4.20
N ASN A 42 8.71 -3.00 4.96
CA ASN A 42 7.89 -2.74 6.14
C ASN A 42 6.49 -2.27 5.71
N VAL A 43 5.51 -3.17 5.78
CA VAL A 43 4.10 -2.86 5.54
C VAL A 43 3.50 -2.24 6.79
N THR A 44 3.04 -1.01 6.67
CA THR A 44 2.51 -0.18 7.76
C THR A 44 0.99 -0.14 7.77
N GLU A 45 0.36 -0.31 6.61
CA GLU A 45 -1.08 -0.45 6.48
C GLU A 45 -1.44 -1.54 5.48
N PHE A 46 -2.46 -2.32 5.83
CA PHE A 46 -3.10 -3.23 4.91
C PHE A 46 -4.60 -3.24 5.24
N SER A 47 -5.40 -2.62 4.39
CA SER A 47 -6.84 -2.55 4.53
C SER A 47 -7.51 -3.25 3.36
N TYR A 48 -8.43 -4.14 3.68
CA TYR A 48 -9.20 -4.90 2.71
C TYR A 48 -10.59 -5.16 3.28
N ARG A 49 -11.58 -5.16 2.41
CA ARG A 49 -12.94 -5.53 2.74
C ARG A 49 -13.45 -6.50 1.69
N TYR A 50 -14.02 -7.60 2.17
CA TYR A 50 -14.72 -8.54 1.31
C TYR A 50 -15.88 -7.85 0.59
N ASP A 51 -15.89 -7.99 -0.74
CA ASP A 51 -16.97 -7.61 -1.62
C ASP A 51 -17.42 -8.84 -2.42
N ASP A 52 -18.71 -8.95 -2.73
CA ASP A 52 -19.30 -10.10 -3.45
C ASP A 52 -18.95 -10.07 -4.96
N GLN A 53 -18.20 -9.06 -5.39
CA GLN A 53 -17.68 -8.89 -6.74
C GLN A 53 -16.39 -9.70 -6.89
N GLY A 54 -16.15 -10.27 -8.07
CA GLY A 54 -15.06 -11.22 -8.31
C GLY A 54 -13.63 -10.68 -8.07
N ASP A 55 -13.49 -9.37 -7.88
CA ASP A 55 -12.24 -8.69 -7.57
C ASP A 55 -12.35 -7.93 -6.24
N ALA A 56 -11.24 -7.93 -5.51
CA ALA A 56 -11.02 -7.27 -4.24
C ALA A 56 -10.13 -6.05 -4.40
N HIS A 57 -10.51 -4.96 -3.75
CA HIS A 57 -9.68 -3.76 -3.66
C HIS A 57 -8.93 -3.76 -2.33
N VAL A 58 -7.60 -3.79 -2.41
CA VAL A 58 -6.69 -3.73 -1.26
C VAL A 58 -6.03 -2.37 -1.22
N LEU A 59 -6.13 -1.66 -0.10
CA LEU A 59 -5.27 -0.53 0.20
C LEU A 59 -4.06 -1.04 0.98
N ILE A 60 -2.86 -0.76 0.49
CA ILE A 60 -1.61 -1.17 1.14
C ILE A 60 -0.64 0.00 1.21
N SER A 61 -0.10 0.22 2.40
CA SER A 61 0.94 1.21 2.64
C SER A 61 2.20 0.53 3.15
N PHE A 62 3.35 0.92 2.60
CA PHE A 62 4.65 0.38 3.01
C PHE A 62 5.76 1.40 2.80
N GLN A 63 6.89 1.15 3.46
CA GLN A 63 8.09 1.99 3.33
C GLN A 63 9.02 1.39 2.27
N PRO A 64 9.31 2.12 1.16
CA PRO A 64 10.31 1.72 0.19
C PRO A 64 11.71 1.66 0.82
N VAL A 65 12.58 0.84 0.25
CA VAL A 65 13.94 0.68 0.74
C VAL A 65 14.82 1.84 0.26
N VAL A 66 15.35 2.62 1.21
CA VAL A 66 16.08 3.89 0.94
C VAL A 66 17.34 3.73 0.09
N ASN A 67 17.97 2.55 0.07
CA ASN A 67 19.21 2.29 -0.67
C ASN A 67 19.00 1.58 -2.02
N ILE A 68 17.75 1.43 -2.46
CA ILE A 68 17.40 0.87 -3.76
C ILE A 68 16.77 1.98 -4.59
N ASP A 69 17.41 2.32 -5.70
CA ASP A 69 16.88 3.32 -6.63
C ASP A 69 15.56 2.83 -7.24
N ASN A 70 14.54 3.69 -7.22
CA ASN A 70 13.19 3.41 -7.75
C ASN A 70 12.56 2.14 -7.17
N ASP A 71 12.81 1.85 -5.89
CA ASP A 71 12.29 0.66 -5.20
C ASP A 71 10.76 0.55 -5.28
N PHE A 72 10.07 1.69 -5.15
CA PHE A 72 8.62 1.76 -5.20
C PHE A 72 8.07 1.45 -6.59
N GLU A 73 8.63 2.08 -7.62
CA GLU A 73 8.28 1.84 -9.02
C GLU A 73 8.57 0.39 -9.43
N GLY A 74 9.68 -0.18 -8.93
CA GLY A 74 10.01 -1.59 -9.13
C GLY A 74 8.97 -2.53 -8.52
N ILE A 75 8.34 -2.15 -7.41
CA ILE A 75 7.24 -2.91 -6.81
C ILE A 75 5.96 -2.81 -7.63
N ILE A 76 5.64 -1.61 -8.12
CA ILE A 76 4.50 -1.42 -9.03
C ILE A 76 4.65 -2.35 -10.25
N SER A 77 5.81 -2.33 -10.91
CA SER A 77 6.07 -3.23 -12.04
C SER A 77 5.99 -4.70 -11.66
N THR A 78 6.52 -5.09 -10.49
CA THR A 78 6.43 -6.48 -10.01
C THR A 78 4.98 -6.91 -9.78
N ILE A 79 4.13 -6.04 -9.24
CA ILE A 79 2.71 -6.30 -9.01
C ILE A 79 1.99 -6.48 -10.35
N GLU A 80 2.23 -5.58 -11.31
CA GLU A 80 1.66 -5.64 -12.66
C GLU A 80 2.10 -6.89 -13.45
N ASP A 81 3.38 -7.26 -13.36
CA ASP A 81 3.95 -8.45 -14.00
C ASP A 81 3.33 -9.76 -13.47
N ASN A 82 2.80 -9.74 -12.23
CA ASN A 82 2.09 -10.87 -11.63
C ASN A 82 0.57 -10.85 -11.91
N GLY A 83 0.11 -9.94 -12.77
CA GLY A 83 -1.28 -9.88 -13.24
C GLY A 83 -2.24 -9.16 -12.30
N PHE A 84 -1.73 -8.41 -11.32
CA PHE A 84 -2.54 -7.51 -10.49
C PHE A 84 -2.55 -6.11 -11.10
N THR A 85 -3.64 -5.38 -10.93
CA THR A 85 -3.68 -3.95 -11.31
C THR A 85 -3.43 -3.13 -10.06
N CYS A 86 -2.62 -2.07 -10.14
CA CYS A 86 -2.40 -1.19 -9.01
C CYS A 86 -2.33 0.29 -9.40
N ALA A 87 -2.64 1.16 -8.44
CA ALA A 87 -2.59 2.60 -8.58
C ALA A 87 -1.90 3.23 -7.37
N ASP A 88 -0.98 4.17 -7.61
CA ASP A 88 -0.37 4.99 -6.57
C ASP A 88 -1.33 6.06 -6.07
N VAL A 89 -1.60 6.03 -4.78
CA VAL A 89 -2.48 6.97 -4.07
C VAL A 89 -1.79 7.63 -2.88
N THR A 90 -0.44 7.64 -2.87
CA THR A 90 0.38 8.23 -1.79
C THR A 90 0.00 9.68 -1.46
N ASP A 91 -0.22 10.49 -2.49
CA ASP A 91 -0.58 11.92 -2.35
C ASP A 91 -2.09 12.19 -2.38
N SER A 92 -2.92 11.15 -2.42
CA SER A 92 -4.38 11.33 -2.44
C SER A 92 -4.88 11.80 -1.07
N GLU A 93 -5.53 12.96 -1.04
CA GLU A 93 -6.14 13.53 0.18
C GLU A 93 -7.23 12.62 0.76
N LEU A 94 -7.83 11.75 -0.05
CA LEU A 94 -8.88 10.82 0.37
C LEU A 94 -8.34 9.59 1.11
N THR A 95 -7.04 9.33 1.04
CA THR A 95 -6.39 8.22 1.75
C THR A 95 -6.02 8.59 3.19
N LYS A 96 -5.90 9.90 3.49
CA LYS A 96 -5.47 10.45 4.79
C LYS A 96 -6.61 11.22 5.46
N ILE A 97 -7.70 10.53 5.86
CA ILE A 97 -8.84 11.12 6.58
C ILE A 97 -8.89 10.63 8.02
#